data_AF-A0A945UPY8-F1
#
_entry.id   AF-A0A945UPY8-F1
#
_cell.length_a   1.000
_cell.length_b   1.000
_cell.length_c   1.000
_cell.angle_alpha   90.00
_cell.angle_beta   90.00
_cell.angle_gamma   90.00
#
_symmetry.space_group_name_H-M   'P 1'
#
loop_
_entity.id
_entity.type
_entity.pdbx_description
1 polymer ?
#
loop_
_entity_poly.entity_id
_entity_poly.type
_entity_poly.pdbx_seq_one_letter_code
_entity_poly.pdbx_strand_id
1 'polypeptide(L)'
;MPAKIKANDDRIQVTAIAVLLLARERMGRAQAYGLITPSLADFRDDYAGYKTAFPTRTWDEAKDGSPLTNKARRKDYFKLVNAMDTVLGRIKRNKTSFSSLQELDNYLASSLKAFD
;
A
#
# COMPACT_ATOMS: atom_id res chain seq x y z
N MET A 1 -3.96 10.99 23.64
CA MET A 1 -3.03 10.89 22.49
C MET A 1 -3.18 9.50 21.89
N PRO A 2 -3.33 9.36 20.56
CA PRO A 2 -3.41 8.04 19.94
C PRO A 2 -2.16 7.22 20.24
N ALA A 3 -2.32 5.91 20.41
CA ALA A 3 -1.21 5.02 20.70
C ALA A 3 -0.22 4.98 19.53
N LYS A 4 1.07 5.16 19.84
CA LYS A 4 2.18 5.08 18.88
C LYS A 4 2.09 3.78 18.08
N ILE A 5 2.25 3.87 16.76
CA ILE A 5 2.31 2.73 15.85
C ILE A 5 3.71 2.14 15.97
N LYS A 6 3.83 0.95 16.55
CA LYS A 6 5.10 0.23 16.67
C LYS A 6 5.38 -0.56 15.38
N ALA A 7 6.62 -0.98 15.17
CA ALA A 7 7.03 -1.71 13.96
C ALA A 7 6.28 -3.03 13.69
N ASN A 8 5.62 -3.59 14.71
CA ASN A 8 4.84 -4.83 14.65
C ASN A 8 3.32 -4.58 14.68
N ASP A 9 2.88 -3.33 14.54
CA ASP A 9 1.49 -2.94 14.61
C ASP A 9 0.76 -3.28 13.29
N ASP A 10 -0.41 -3.92 13.40
CA ASP A 10 -1.19 -4.36 12.24
C ASP A 10 -1.58 -3.20 11.32
N ARG A 11 -1.66 -1.97 11.83
CA ARG A 11 -1.95 -0.77 11.01
C ARG A 11 -0.94 -0.60 9.88
N ILE A 12 0.31 -1.02 10.06
CA ILE A 12 1.35 -0.97 9.01
C ILE A 12 1.00 -1.97 7.90
N GLN A 13 0.72 -3.22 8.27
CA GLN A 13 0.41 -4.28 7.32
C GLN A 13 -0.89 -3.99 6.57
N VAL A 14 -1.93 -3.53 7.27
CA VAL A 14 -3.22 -3.16 6.68
C VAL A 14 -3.07 -2.00 5.69
N THR A 15 -2.29 -0.96 6.04
CA THR A 15 -2.03 0.16 5.13
C THR A 15 -1.28 -0.30 3.88
N ALA A 16 -0.28 -1.18 4.02
CA ALA A 16 0.46 -1.73 2.88
C ALA A 16 -0.43 -2.58 1.95
N ILE A 17 -1.29 -3.44 2.52
CA ILE A 17 -2.28 -4.22 1.76
C ILE A 17 -3.20 -3.29 0.96
N ALA A 18 -3.73 -2.24 1.61
CA ALA A 18 -4.63 -1.30 0.97
C ALA A 18 -3.97 -0.58 -0.21
N VAL A 19 -2.74 -0.09 -0.02
CA VAL A 19 -1.97 0.58 -1.09
C VAL A 19 -1.79 -0.34 -2.28
N LEU A 20 -1.41 -1.61 -2.07
CA LEU A 20 -1.21 -2.54 -3.17
C LEU A 20 -2.51 -2.83 -3.93
N LEU A 21 -3.61 -3.10 -3.23
CA LEU A 21 -4.90 -3.41 -3.85
C LEU A 21 -5.45 -2.23 -4.66
N LEU A 22 -5.41 -1.02 -4.09
CA LEU A 22 -5.87 0.21 -4.75
C LEU A 22 -4.95 0.61 -5.91
N ALA A 23 -3.61 0.49 -5.75
CA ALA A 23 -2.67 0.73 -6.83
C ALA A 23 -2.89 -0.25 -8.00
N ARG A 24 -3.16 -1.53 -7.71
CA ARG A 24 -3.51 -2.54 -8.72
C ARG A 24 -4.75 -2.12 -9.49
N GLU A 25 -5.80 -1.68 -8.79
CA GLU A 25 -7.03 -1.23 -9.41
C GLU A 25 -6.80 0.00 -10.32
N ARG A 26 -6.05 0.99 -9.82
CA ARG A 26 -5.65 2.19 -10.58
C ARG A 26 -4.87 1.84 -11.85
N MET A 27 -3.89 0.93 -11.75
CA MET A 27 -3.16 0.40 -12.91
C MET A 27 -4.09 -0.32 -13.89
N GLY A 28 -5.07 -1.09 -13.40
CA GLY A 28 -6.09 -1.73 -14.23
C GLY A 28 -6.87 -0.72 -15.08
N ARG A 29 -7.24 0.41 -14.46
CA ARG A 29 -7.92 1.55 -15.07
C ARG A 29 -7.02 2.47 -15.92
N ALA A 30 -5.75 2.11 -16.13
CA ALA A 30 -4.76 2.90 -16.86
C ALA A 30 -4.41 4.27 -16.20
N GLN A 31 -4.65 4.42 -14.90
CA GLN A 31 -4.21 5.57 -14.13
C GLN A 31 -2.77 5.29 -13.67
N ALA A 32 -1.80 5.74 -14.47
CA ALA A 32 -0.38 5.38 -14.30
C ALA A 32 0.42 6.33 -13.40
N TYR A 33 -0.18 7.44 -12.94
CA TYR A 33 0.48 8.45 -12.12
C TYR A 33 -0.26 8.61 -10.79
N GLY A 34 0.48 8.80 -9.70
CA GLY A 34 -0.05 8.87 -8.34
C GLY A 34 -0.62 7.54 -7.89
N LEU A 35 0.21 6.51 -7.73
CA LEU A 35 -0.28 5.22 -7.23
C LEU A 35 -0.30 5.16 -5.70
N ILE A 36 0.57 5.89 -5.02
CA ILE A 36 0.76 5.71 -3.58
C ILE A 36 -0.08 6.71 -2.81
N THR A 37 0.15 8.01 -3.05
CA THR A 37 -0.52 9.08 -2.33
C THR A 37 -2.04 9.04 -2.55
N PRO A 38 -2.55 8.87 -3.79
CA PRO A 38 -3.97 8.73 -4.02
C PRO A 38 -4.58 7.44 -3.43
N SER A 39 -3.84 6.32 -3.43
CA SER A 39 -4.33 5.09 -2.79
C SER A 39 -4.41 5.23 -1.27
N LEU A 40 -3.46 5.94 -0.66
CA LEU A 40 -3.51 6.26 0.76
C LEU A 40 -4.70 7.18 1.06
N ALA A 41 -4.92 8.22 0.25
CA ALA A 41 -6.05 9.14 0.39
C ALA A 41 -7.39 8.38 0.32
N ASP A 42 -7.62 7.60 -0.74
CA ASP A 42 -8.85 6.80 -0.89
C ASP A 42 -9.07 5.86 0.30
N PHE A 43 -8.01 5.23 0.78
CA PHE A 43 -8.08 4.32 1.92
C PHE A 43 -8.47 5.02 3.23
N ARG A 44 -8.00 6.26 3.44
CA ARG A 44 -8.32 7.07 4.61
C ARG A 44 -9.72 7.68 4.52
N ASP A 45 -10.10 8.14 3.34
CA ASP A 45 -11.37 8.83 3.10
C ASP A 45 -12.56 7.86 3.13
N ASP A 46 -12.41 6.66 2.54
CA ASP A 46 -13.49 5.67 2.49
C ASP A 46 -13.02 4.24 2.86
N TYR A 47 -12.70 4.05 4.13
CA TYR A 47 -12.36 2.73 4.66
C TYR A 47 -13.50 1.71 4.52
N ALA A 48 -14.76 2.15 4.54
CA ALA A 48 -15.93 1.27 4.41
C ALA A 48 -16.08 0.77 2.96
N GLY A 49 -15.94 1.66 1.98
CA GLY A 49 -15.91 1.34 0.56
C GLY A 49 -14.73 0.44 0.22
N TYR A 50 -13.53 0.72 0.74
CA TYR A 50 -12.37 -0.17 0.58
C TYR A 50 -12.68 -1.61 1.04
N LYS A 51 -13.30 -1.78 2.21
CA LYS A 51 -13.66 -3.13 2.71
C LYS A 51 -14.71 -3.81 1.84
N THR A 52 -15.60 -3.04 1.21
CA THR A 52 -16.63 -3.58 0.33
C THR A 52 -16.02 -3.99 -1.02
N ALA A 53 -15.16 -3.14 -1.59
CA ALA A 53 -14.50 -3.36 -2.88
C ALA A 53 -13.51 -4.54 -2.84
N PHE A 54 -12.79 -4.68 -1.72
CA PHE A 54 -11.84 -5.76 -1.52
C PHE A 54 -12.30 -6.62 -0.34
N PRO A 55 -13.14 -7.65 -0.54
CA PRO A 55 -13.58 -8.53 0.54
C PRO A 55 -12.43 -9.39 1.07
N THR A 56 -11.55 -9.83 0.17
CA THR A 56 -10.33 -10.59 0.49
C THR A 56 -9.15 -9.64 0.59
N ARG A 57 -8.74 -9.29 1.81
CA ARG A 57 -7.67 -8.32 2.11
C ARG A 57 -6.47 -9.01 2.73
N THR A 58 -6.04 -10.10 2.11
CA THR A 58 -4.86 -10.85 2.57
C THR A 58 -3.61 -10.31 1.90
N TRP A 59 -2.45 -10.59 2.49
CA TRP A 59 -1.18 -10.22 1.86
C TRP A 59 -0.97 -10.93 0.52
N ASP A 60 -1.39 -12.19 0.41
CA ASP A 60 -1.27 -12.96 -0.82
C ASP A 60 -2.12 -12.36 -1.95
N GLU A 61 -3.36 -11.96 -1.64
CA GLU A 61 -4.24 -11.29 -2.60
C GLU A 61 -3.67 -9.93 -3.03
N ALA A 62 -3.13 -9.17 -2.07
CA ALA A 62 -2.45 -7.91 -2.36
C ALA A 62 -1.17 -8.11 -3.20
N LYS A 63 -0.56 -9.28 -3.22
CA LYS A 63 0.61 -9.55 -4.09
C LYS A 63 0.23 -10.08 -5.45
N ASP A 64 -1.02 -10.49 -5.65
CA ASP A 64 -1.45 -11.06 -6.91
C ASP A 64 -1.56 -10.00 -8.01
N GLY A 65 -0.74 -10.13 -9.04
CA GLY A 65 -0.78 -9.29 -10.24
C GLY A 65 -1.65 -9.88 -11.36
N SER A 66 -2.26 -11.05 -11.17
CA SER A 66 -3.08 -11.72 -12.18
C SER A 66 -4.24 -10.87 -12.74
N PRO A 67 -4.90 -9.98 -11.96
CA PRO A 67 -5.96 -9.12 -12.49
C PRO A 67 -5.49 -8.10 -13.53
N LEU A 68 -4.20 -7.78 -13.56
CA LEU A 68 -3.61 -6.91 -14.58
C LEU A 68 -3.35 -7.73 -15.84
N THR A 69 -4.25 -7.63 -16.82
CA THR A 69 -4.14 -8.35 -18.11
C THR A 69 -3.00 -7.82 -18.99
N ASN A 70 -2.65 -6.53 -18.84
CA ASN A 70 -1.53 -5.93 -19.54
C ASN A 70 -0.19 -6.34 -18.89
N LYS A 71 0.68 -7.00 -19.67
CA LYS A 71 1.98 -7.51 -19.21
C LYS A 71 2.91 -6.41 -18.67
N ALA A 72 2.93 -5.23 -19.27
CA ALA A 72 3.77 -4.12 -18.82
C ALA A 72 3.30 -3.61 -17.45
N ARG A 73 2.00 -3.38 -17.29
CA ARG A 73 1.42 -2.95 -16.01
C ARG A 73 1.61 -3.99 -14.91
N ARG A 74 1.44 -5.27 -15.24
CA ARG A 74 1.72 -6.37 -14.30
C ARG A 74 3.19 -6.37 -13.85
N LYS A 75 4.12 -6.13 -14.77
CA LYS A 75 5.55 -6.02 -14.44
C LYS A 75 5.81 -4.84 -13.49
N ASP A 76 5.20 -3.68 -13.76
CA ASP A 76 5.35 -2.51 -12.90
C ASP A 76 4.70 -2.70 -11.53
N TYR A 77 3.56 -3.40 -11.47
CA TYR A 77 2.95 -3.82 -10.22
C TYR A 77 3.86 -4.68 -9.37
N PHE A 78 4.54 -5.68 -9.96
CA PHE A 78 5.48 -6.50 -9.20
C PHE A 78 6.70 -5.73 -8.71
N LYS A 79 7.12 -4.67 -9.41
CA LYS A 79 8.15 -3.75 -8.88
C LYS A 79 7.65 -3.04 -7.62
N LEU A 80 6.39 -2.57 -7.63
CA LEU A 80 5.76 -1.94 -6.47
C LEU A 80 5.65 -2.94 -5.30
N VAL A 81 5.19 -4.16 -5.55
CA VAL A 81 5.13 -5.23 -4.54
C VAL A 81 6.49 -5.46 -3.88
N ASN A 82 7.56 -5.60 -4.67
CA ASN A 82 8.91 -5.80 -4.16
C ASN A 82 9.43 -4.59 -3.36
N ALA A 83 9.11 -3.37 -3.81
CA ALA A 83 9.45 -2.14 -3.08
C ALA A 83 8.71 -2.08 -1.74
N MET A 84 7.42 -2.43 -1.71
CA MET A 84 6.63 -2.50 -0.47
C MET A 84 7.20 -3.54 0.50
N ASP A 85 7.50 -4.76 0.05
CA ASP A 85 8.15 -5.80 0.85
C ASP A 85 9.48 -5.30 1.45
N THR A 86 10.27 -4.55 0.67
CA THR A 86 11.53 -3.94 1.12
C THR A 86 11.31 -2.89 2.22
N VAL A 87 10.29 -2.03 2.05
CA VAL A 87 9.92 -1.00 3.02
C VAL A 87 9.43 -1.63 4.33
N LEU A 88 8.54 -2.62 4.26
CA LEU A 88 8.07 -3.36 5.43
C LEU A 88 9.21 -4.07 6.15
N GLY A 89 10.11 -4.70 5.40
CA GLY A 89 11.33 -5.32 5.94
C GLY A 89 12.23 -4.32 6.66
N ARG A 90 12.36 -3.10 6.13
CA ARG A 90 13.12 -2.00 6.77
C ARG A 90 12.45 -1.51 8.05
N ILE A 91 11.14 -1.30 8.04
CA ILE A 91 10.36 -0.90 9.22
C ILE A 91 10.58 -1.90 10.36
N LYS A 92 10.42 -3.20 10.06
CA LYS A 92 10.60 -4.28 11.04
C LYS A 92 12.04 -4.35 11.56
N ARG A 93 13.03 -4.33 10.66
CA ARG A 93 14.46 -4.43 11.01
C ARG A 93 14.91 -3.27 11.89
N ASN A 94 14.52 -2.05 11.54
CA ASN A 94 14.94 -0.84 12.24
C ASN A 94 14.04 -0.53 13.45
N LYS A 95 13.02 -1.36 13.71
CA LYS A 95 11.99 -1.11 14.74
C LYS A 95 11.38 0.29 14.61
N THR A 96 11.13 0.72 13.38
CA THR A 96 10.60 2.05 13.08
C THR A 96 9.21 2.20 13.71
N SER A 97 8.95 3.35 14.31
CA SER A 97 7.68 3.63 14.97
C SER A 97 7.15 4.98 14.54
N PHE A 98 5.83 5.08 14.38
CA PHE A 98 5.17 6.29 13.90
C PHE A 98 4.25 6.83 14.99
N SER A 99 4.20 8.14 15.12
CA SER A 99 3.39 8.86 16.09
C SER A 99 1.94 8.99 15.64
N SER A 100 1.67 8.83 14.34
CA SER A 100 0.32 8.92 13.76
C SER A 100 0.22 8.13 12.44
N LEU A 101 -1.01 7.94 11.96
CA LEU A 101 -1.27 7.36 10.63
C LEU A 101 -0.74 8.27 9.52
N GLN A 102 -0.85 9.60 9.68
CA GLN A 102 -0.27 10.55 8.73
C GLN A 102 1.25 10.38 8.60
N GLU A 103 1.95 10.13 9.70
CA GLU A 103 3.40 9.90 9.67
C GLU A 103 3.75 8.58 8.95
N LEU A 104 2.96 7.53 9.16
CA LEU A 104 3.07 6.28 8.41
C LEU A 104 2.83 6.51 6.90
N ASP A 105 1.77 7.25 6.55
CA ASP A 105 1.39 7.52 5.16
C ASP A 105 2.48 8.34 4.46
N ASN A 106 2.99 9.40 5.11
CA ASN A 106 4.11 10.20 4.61
C ASN A 106 5.37 9.34 4.42
N TYR A 107 5.64 8.41 5.34
CA TYR A 107 6.77 7.51 5.25
C TYR A 107 6.65 6.56 4.04
N LEU A 108 5.47 5.99 3.82
CA LEU A 108 5.21 5.11 2.67
C LEU A 108 5.28 5.89 1.36
N ALA A 109 4.64 7.05 1.25
CA ALA A 109 4.68 7.91 0.08
C ALA A 109 6.12 8.33 -0.27
N SER A 110 6.91 8.73 0.74
CA SER A 110 8.33 9.08 0.55
C SER A 110 9.17 7.88 0.12
N SER A 111 8.98 6.71 0.76
CA SER A 111 9.75 5.51 0.47
C SER A 111 9.41 4.88 -0.88
N LEU A 112 8.20 5.11 -1.38
CA LEU A 112 7.68 4.56 -2.63
C LEU A 112 7.48 5.64 -3.70
N LYS A 113 8.12 6.81 -3.55
CA LYS A 113 7.99 7.97 -4.46
C LYS A 113 8.24 7.65 -5.94
N ALA A 114 9.00 6.60 -6.24
CA ALA A 114 9.23 6.17 -7.63
C ALA A 114 7.98 5.60 -8.32
N PHE A 115 6.92 5.30 -7.56
CA PHE A 115 5.64 4.77 -8.05
C PHE A 115 4.50 5.79 -7.91
N ASP A 116 4.78 6.97 -7.37
CA ASP A 116 3.84 8.08 -7.22
C ASP A 116 4.03 9.06 -8.39
#